data_AF-A0AAE1URQ8-F1
#
_entry.id   AF-A0AAE1URQ8-F1
#
_cell.length_a   1.000
_cell.length_b   1.000
_cell.length_c   1.000
_cell.angle_alpha   90.00
_cell.angle_beta   90.00
_cell.angle_gamma   90.00
#
_symmetry.space_group_name_H-M   'P 1'
#
loop_
_entity.id
_entity.type
_entity.pdbx_description
1 polymer ?
#
loop_
_entity_poly.entity_id
_entity_poly.type
_entity_poly.pdbx_seq_one_letter_code
_entity_poly.pdbx_strand_id
1 'polypeptide(L)'
;MSRRQKYERAEVIIKELGLERCRHTRIGGGLIKGISGGERKRTSIGYEILVDPSLLLLDEPTSGLDSSSARKERVGSPFRLSVA
;
A
#
# COMPACT_ATOMS: atom_id res chain seq x y z
N MET A 1 10.59 14.26 11.90
CA MET A 1 11.14 12.91 11.63
C MET A 1 12.53 13.00 11.02
N SER A 2 13.49 12.26 11.56
CA SER A 2 14.82 12.07 10.95
C SER A 2 14.71 11.25 9.66
N ARG A 3 15.71 11.32 8.77
CA ARG A 3 15.76 10.47 7.56
C ARG A 3 15.59 8.99 7.91
N ARG A 4 16.27 8.54 8.96
CA ARG A 4 16.20 7.16 9.46
C ARG A 4 14.76 6.76 9.84
N GLN A 5 14.06 7.61 10.59
CA GLN A 5 12.67 7.35 10.98
C GLN A 5 11.72 7.25 9.78
N LYS A 6 11.95 8.06 8.73
CA LYS A 6 11.16 7.99 7.49
C LYS A 6 11.36 6.65 6.78
N TYR A 7 12.62 6.18 6.71
CA TYR A 7 12.93 4.87 6.13
C TYR A 7 12.32 3.73 6.94
N GLU A 8 12.47 3.74 8.27
CA GLU A 8 11.87 2.71 9.14
C GLU A 8 10.34 2.65 8.98
N ARG A 9 9.67 3.80 8.89
CA ARG A 9 8.21 3.84 8.65
C ARG A 9 7.84 3.29 7.27
N ALA A 10 8.61 3.61 6.23
CA ALA A 10 8.39 3.06 4.90
C ALA A 10 8.56 1.55 4.84
N GLU A 11 9.55 0.98 5.55
CA GLU A 11 9.75 -0.48 5.64
C GLU A 11 8.56 -1.18 6.27
N VAL A 12 8.01 -0.63 7.36
CA VAL A 12 6.81 -1.18 8.02
C VAL A 12 5.63 -1.22 7.04
N ILE A 13 5.39 -0.13 6.33
CA ILE A 13 4.27 -0.02 5.38
C ILE A 13 4.45 -0.96 4.18
N ILE A 14 5.66 -1.08 3.64
CA ILE A 14 5.95 -2.03 2.55
C ILE A 14 5.62 -3.46 2.99
N LYS A 15 5.94 -3.82 4.22
CA LYS A 15 5.65 -5.14 4.78
C LYS A 15 4.15 -5.35 5.03
N GLU A 16 3.47 -4.39 5.67
CA GLU A 16 2.03 -4.47 5.95
C GLU A 16 1.20 -4.62 4.67
N LEU A 17 1.58 -3.91 3.61
CA LEU A 17 0.89 -3.97 2.31
C LEU A 17 1.37 -5.13 1.42
N GLY A 18 2.32 -5.94 1.87
CA GLY A 18 2.85 -7.07 1.12
C GLY A 18 3.52 -6.67 -0.20
N LEU A 19 4.22 -5.54 -0.23
CA LEU A 19 4.95 -5.00 -1.38
C LEU A 19 6.43 -5.40 -1.40
N GLU A 20 6.86 -6.28 -0.49
CA GLU A 20 8.26 -6.70 -0.34
C GLU A 20 8.88 -7.23 -1.63
N ARG A 21 8.10 -7.97 -2.44
CA ARG A 21 8.58 -8.56 -3.70
C ARG A 21 8.84 -7.53 -4.80
N CYS A 22 8.14 -6.39 -4.77
CA CYS A 22 8.21 -5.37 -5.81
C CYS A 22 8.84 -4.06 -5.35
N ARG A 23 9.42 -4.01 -4.13
CA ARG A 23 9.99 -2.79 -3.51
C ARG A 23 11.12 -2.11 -4.30
N HIS A 24 11.81 -2.87 -5.16
CA HIS A 24 12.88 -2.39 -6.03
C HIS A 24 12.50 -2.38 -7.51
N THR A 25 11.22 -2.64 -7.80
CA THR A 25 10.66 -2.63 -9.15
C THR A 25 10.07 -1.27 -9.45
N ARG A 26 10.28 -0.78 -10.68
CA ARG A 26 9.62 0.45 -11.13
C ARG A 26 8.11 0.23 -11.24
N ILE A 27 7.32 1.22 -10.82
CA ILE A 27 5.85 1.16 -10.91
C ILE A 27 5.39 0.96 -12.37
N GLY A 28 6.08 1.55 -13.34
CA GLY A 28 5.72 1.46 -14.77
C GLY A 28 4.38 2.13 -15.09
N GLY A 29 3.90 1.98 -16.32
CA GLY A 29 2.67 2.60 -16.83
C GLY A 29 2.24 2.00 -18.18
N GLY A 30 1.34 2.67 -18.91
CA GLY A 30 0.77 2.13 -20.16
C GLY A 30 1.78 1.73 -21.24
N LEU A 31 2.98 2.33 -21.23
CA LEU A 31 4.05 2.07 -22.21
C LEU A 31 5.23 1.27 -21.64
N ILE A 32 5.37 1.19 -20.32
CA ILE A 32 6.53 0.56 -19.65
C ILE A 32 6.01 -0.44 -18.62
N LYS A 33 6.34 -1.71 -18.81
CA LYS A 33 5.97 -2.78 -17.87
C LYS A 33 6.58 -2.50 -16.49
N GLY A 34 5.75 -2.59 -15.46
CA GLY A 34 6.15 -2.40 -14.07
C GLY A 34 5.37 -3.35 -13.15
N ILE A 35 4.99 -2.86 -11.98
CA ILE A 35 4.22 -3.62 -10.99
C ILE A 35 2.77 -3.88 -11.47
N SER A 36 2.16 -4.93 -10.93
CA SER A 36 0.77 -5.29 -11.22
C SER A 36 -0.22 -4.20 -10.79
N GLY A 37 -1.45 -4.26 -11.29
CA GLY A 37 -2.51 -3.31 -10.91
C GLY A 37 -2.79 -3.32 -9.40
N GLY A 38 -2.79 -4.50 -8.78
CA GLY A 38 -3.01 -4.62 -7.34
C GLY A 38 -1.84 -4.13 -6.48
N GLU A 39 -0.60 -4.35 -6.90
CA GLU A 39 0.58 -3.76 -6.25
C GLU A 39 0.57 -2.23 -6.39
N ARG A 40 0.13 -1.71 -7.55
CA ARG A 40 -0.01 -0.27 -7.79
C ARG A 40 -1.04 0.37 -6.86
N LYS A 41 -2.22 -0.25 -6.71
CA LYS A 41 -3.26 0.23 -5.80
C LYS A 41 -2.77 0.26 -4.35
N ARG A 42 -2.14 -0.83 -3.88
CA ARG A 42 -1.51 -0.88 -2.55
C ARG A 42 -0.39 0.14 -2.38
N THR A 43 0.44 0.37 -3.40
CA THR A 43 1.48 1.41 -3.37
C THR A 43 0.88 2.81 -3.18
N SER A 44 -0.24 3.11 -3.84
CA SER A 44 -0.96 4.37 -3.66
C SER A 44 -1.51 4.51 -2.24
N ILE A 45 -2.10 3.45 -1.67
CA ILE A 45 -2.58 3.45 -0.27
C ILE A 45 -1.42 3.68 0.70
N GLY A 46 -0.27 3.00 0.49
CA GLY A 46 0.92 3.17 1.33
C GLY A 46 1.50 4.58 1.30
N TYR A 47 1.40 5.28 0.17
CA TYR A 47 1.79 6.68 0.06
C TYR A 47 0.92 7.58 0.96
N GLU A 48 -0.39 7.38 0.99
CA GLU A 48 -1.30 8.13 1.86
C GLU A 48 -1.05 7.81 3.35
N ILE A 49 -0.82 6.53 3.71
CA ILE A 49 -0.51 6.14 5.09
C ILE A 49 0.80 6.76 5.61
N LEU A 50 1.78 6.97 4.71
CA LEU A 50 3.05 7.65 5.06
C LEU A 50 2.86 9.11 5.46
N VAL A 51 1.79 9.76 4.98
CA VAL A 51 1.44 11.16 5.34
C VAL A 51 0.81 11.24 6.74
N ASP A 52 0.47 10.10 7.34
CA ASP A 52 -0.13 10.00 8.68
C ASP A 52 -1.48 10.73 8.82
N PRO A 53 -2.45 10.50 7.92
CA PRO A 53 -3.74 11.17 8.00
C PRO A 53 -4.53 10.68 9.22
N SER A 54 -5.28 11.58 9.85
CA SER A 54 -6.18 11.23 10.96
C SER A 54 -7.38 10.39 10.52
N LEU A 55 -7.75 10.45 9.23
CA LEU A 55 -8.80 9.65 8.60
C LEU A 55 -8.43 9.41 7.13
N LEU A 56 -8.44 8.14 6.71
CA LEU A 56 -8.26 7.75 5.31
C LEU A 56 -9.55 7.09 4.82
N LEU A 57 -10.19 7.72 3.82
CA LEU A 57 -11.37 7.18 3.14
C LEU A 57 -10.92 6.60 1.81
N LEU A 58 -11.25 5.33 1.57
CA LEU A 58 -10.94 4.62 0.34
C LEU A 58 -12.25 4.18 -0.29
N ASP A 59 -12.48 4.56 -1.55
CA ASP A 59 -13.59 4.07 -2.34
C ASP A 59 -13.15 2.79 -3.07
N GLU A 60 -13.84 1.68 -2.79
CA GLU A 60 -13.56 0.35 -3.32
C GLU A 60 -12.07 -0.09 -3.30
N PRO A 61 -11.40 -0.16 -2.12
CA PRO A 61 -9.98 -0.49 -2.05
C PRO A 61 -9.67 -1.89 -2.58
N THR A 62 -10.63 -2.80 -2.54
CA THR A 62 -10.47 -4.18 -3.00
C THR A 62 -10.91 -4.42 -4.45
N SER A 63 -11.43 -3.41 -5.17
CA SER A 63 -11.89 -3.62 -6.56
C SER A 63 -10.71 -3.98 -7.48
N GLY A 64 -10.88 -5.01 -8.31
CA GLY A 64 -9.84 -5.47 -9.23
C GLY A 64 -8.65 -6.21 -8.58
N LEU A 65 -8.74 -6.55 -7.29
CA LEU A 65 -7.82 -7.47 -6.63
C LEU A 65 -8.35 -8.91 -6.70
N ASP A 66 -7.45 -9.89 -6.80
CA ASP A 66 -7.81 -11.29 -6.62
C ASP A 66 -8.34 -11.53 -5.19
N SER A 67 -9.25 -12.50 -5.03
CA SER A 67 -9.96 -12.78 -3.78
C SER A 67 -9.04 -13.09 -2.58
N SER A 68 -7.82 -13.58 -2.84
CA SER A 68 -6.77 -13.79 -1.82
C SER A 68 -6.10 -12.48 -1.37
N SER A 69 -5.82 -11.57 -2.29
CA SER A 69 -5.22 -10.26 -1.99
C SER A 69 -6.18 -9.35 -1.22
N ALA A 70 -7.47 -9.35 -1.58
CA ALA A 70 -8.50 -8.53 -0.92
C ALA A 70 -8.70 -8.88 0.57
N ARG A 71 -8.57 -10.16 0.94
CA ARG A 71 -8.74 -10.62 2.34
C ARG A 71 -7.61 -10.17 3.25
N LYS A 72 -6.42 -9.89 2.71
CA LYS A 72 -5.23 -9.51 3.48
C LYS A 72 -5.29 -8.06 4.00
N GLU A 73 -6.08 -7.20 3.36
CA GLU A 73 -6.24 -5.78 3.76
C GLU A 73 -7.13 -5.59 5.01
N ARG A 74 -7.76 -6.65 5.53
CA ARG A 74 -8.66 -6.57 6.69
C ARG A 74 -8.03 -6.84 8.05
N VAL A 75 -6.75 -7.22 8.14
CA VAL A 75 -6.22 -7.76 9.41
C VAL A 75 -4.87 -7.15 9.77
N GLY A 76 -4.87 -6.29 10.79
CA GLY A 76 -3.71 -6.12 11.68
C GLY A 76 -2.95 -4.80 11.65
N SER A 77 -3.41 -3.76 10.95
CA SER A 77 -2.71 -2.47 10.97
C SER A 77 -2.98 -1.69 12.27
N PRO A 78 -1.97 -1.03 12.90
CA PRO A 78 -2.19 -0.04 13.95
C PRO A 78 -2.97 1.19 13.46
N PHE A 79 -3.15 1.32 12.14
CA PHE A 79 -4.00 2.33 11.52
C PHE A 79 -5.43 1.80 11.39
N ARG A 80 -6.39 2.58 11.88
CA ARG A 80 -7.82 2.28 11.78
C ARG A 80 -8.28 2.51 10.33
N LEU A 81 -7.97 1.57 9.45
CA LEU A 81 -8.45 1.56 8.08
C LEU A 81 -9.96 1.25 8.10
N SER A 82 -10.80 2.28 7.97
CA SER A 82 -12.23 2.08 7.73
C SER A 82 -12.44 1.97 6.23
N VAL A 83 -12.57 0.73 5.77
CA VAL A 83 -13.08 0.44 4.42
C VAL A 83 -14.60 0.51 4.52
N ALA A 84 -15.22 1.46 3.83
CA ALA A 84 -16.68 1.53 3.68
C ALA A 84 -17.16 0.50 2.65
#